data_AF-A0A7Y5NEE7-F1
#
_entry.id   AF-A0A7Y5NEE7-F1
#
_cell.length_a   1.000
_cell.length_b   1.000
_cell.length_c   1.000
_cell.angle_alpha   90.00
_cell.angle_beta   90.00
_cell.angle_gamma   90.00
#
_symmetry.space_group_name_H-M   'P 1'
#
loop_
_entity.id
_entity.type
_entity.pdbx_description
1 polymer ?
#
loop_
_entity_poly.entity_id
_entity_poly.type
_entity_poly.pdbx_seq_one_letter_code
_entity_poly.pdbx_strand_id
1 'polypeptide(L)'
;LGFAPNFQLCQKCGATNVAANASNAPSMLHFDVAHGGVLCERCSAMRSAQLLSAEAVRLLTSLQAVAIDKLSRFKISPPTRHAIEHFFRTYYAYHLEEVDNLSSLKFVRAIKAPGSPPPK
;
A
#
# COMPACT_ATOMS: atom_id res chain seq x y z
N LEU A 1 6.80 -17.04 -0.46
CA LEU A 1 6.78 -15.73 -1.15
C LEU A 1 6.59 -14.65 -0.09
N GLY A 2 7.68 -14.10 0.43
CA GLY A 2 7.73 -13.20 1.60
C GLY A 2 7.65 -11.73 1.22
N PHE A 3 6.57 -11.31 0.55
CA PHE A 3 6.34 -9.90 0.20
C PHE A 3 5.80 -9.12 1.42
N ALA A 4 6.69 -8.80 2.34
CA ALA A 4 6.37 -8.03 3.55
C ALA A 4 6.91 -6.59 3.42
N PRO A 5 6.09 -5.62 2.98
CA PRO A 5 6.54 -4.24 2.87
C PRO A 5 6.90 -3.64 4.23
N ASN A 6 7.96 -2.84 4.32
CA ASN A 6 8.38 -2.18 5.55
C ASN A 6 7.88 -0.73 5.60
N PHE A 7 7.09 -0.41 6.63
CA PHE A 7 6.53 0.93 6.86
C PHE A 7 7.16 1.68 8.05
N GLN A 8 8.09 1.05 8.76
CA GLN A 8 8.63 1.56 10.02
C GLN A 8 10.00 2.22 9.86
N LEU A 9 10.85 1.65 9.00
CA LEU A 9 12.23 2.08 8.78
C LEU A 9 12.40 2.59 7.36
N CYS A 10 13.25 3.60 7.20
CA CYS A 10 13.68 4.03 5.87
C CYS A 10 14.41 2.87 5.18
N GLN A 11 13.92 2.44 4.03
CA GLN A 11 14.46 1.32 3.26
C GLN A 11 15.93 1.53 2.86
N LYS A 12 16.38 2.79 2.75
CA LYS A 12 17.73 3.12 2.31
C LYS A 12 18.73 3.30 3.44
N CYS A 13 18.35 4.01 4.51
CA CYS A 13 19.28 4.40 5.58
C CYS A 13 18.92 3.87 6.98
N GLY A 14 17.81 3.14 7.11
CA GLY A 14 17.38 2.56 8.39
C GLY A 14 16.82 3.56 9.40
N ALA A 15 16.67 4.84 9.04
CA ALA A 15 16.09 5.84 9.92
C ALA A 15 14.68 5.44 10.38
N THR A 16 14.40 5.55 11.68
CA THR A 16 13.09 5.30 12.28
C THR A 16 12.15 6.49 12.08
N ASN A 17 10.87 6.33 12.44
CA ASN A 17 9.88 7.42 12.53
C ASN A 17 9.61 8.17 11.22
N VAL A 18 9.80 7.50 10.07
CA VAL A 18 9.54 8.08 8.74
C VAL A 18 8.12 8.65 8.64
N ALA A 19 7.12 7.96 9.22
CA ALA A 19 5.72 8.40 9.25
C ALA A 19 5.33 9.32 10.43
N ALA A 20 6.19 9.45 11.45
CA ALA A 20 5.95 10.31 12.62
C ALA A 20 6.58 11.70 12.46
N ASN A 21 7.64 11.81 11.66
CA ASN A 21 8.28 13.09 11.29
C ASN A 21 7.46 13.88 10.25
N ALA A 22 6.45 13.23 9.66
CA ALA A 22 5.35 13.86 8.93
C ALA A 22 4.47 14.66 9.90
N SER A 23 4.90 15.88 10.22
CA SER A 23 4.18 16.85 11.05
C SER A 23 2.80 17.17 10.46
N ASN A 24 1.89 17.68 11.30
CA ASN A 24 0.42 17.88 11.17
C ASN A 24 -0.20 18.44 9.84
N ALA A 25 0.55 18.56 8.75
CA ALA A 25 0.07 18.70 7.38
C ALA A 25 -0.25 17.32 6.75
N PRO A 26 -0.94 17.24 5.60
CA PRO A 26 -1.03 16.00 4.83
C PRO A 26 0.34 15.67 4.23
N SER A 27 1.26 15.18 5.05
CA SER A 27 2.60 14.80 4.59
C SER A 27 2.48 13.52 3.78
N MET A 28 2.93 13.61 2.52
CA MET A 28 3.05 12.46 1.63
C MET A 28 4.40 11.80 1.86
N LEU A 29 4.38 10.49 2.09
CA LEU A 29 5.54 9.64 2.29
C LEU A 29 5.86 8.93 0.98
N HIS A 30 7.15 8.81 0.69
CA HIS A 30 7.62 8.10 -0.51
C HIS A 30 7.78 6.61 -0.18
N PHE A 31 7.22 5.74 -1.01
CA PHE A 31 7.36 4.30 -0.91
C PHE A 31 8.08 3.74 -2.14
N ASP A 32 9.23 3.10 -1.93
CA ASP A 32 9.98 2.40 -2.97
C ASP A 32 9.30 1.04 -3.23
N VAL A 33 8.49 0.98 -4.29
CA VAL A 33 7.71 -0.22 -4.65
C VAL A 33 8.63 -1.40 -4.92
N ALA A 34 9.75 -1.17 -5.59
CA ALA A 34 10.69 -2.21 -6.00
C ALA A 34 11.35 -2.88 -4.79
N HIS A 35 11.73 -2.09 -3.78
CA HIS A 35 12.43 -2.58 -2.60
C HIS A 35 11.49 -2.81 -1.41
N GLY A 36 10.21 -2.45 -1.56
CA GLY A 36 9.17 -2.70 -0.58
C GLY A 36 9.32 -1.92 0.72
N GLY A 37 9.72 -0.65 0.68
CA GLY A 37 9.82 0.13 1.91
C GLY A 37 9.68 1.64 1.75
N VAL A 38 9.35 2.30 2.85
CA VAL A 38 9.24 3.77 2.92
C VAL A 38 10.61 4.44 2.85
N LEU A 39 10.66 5.66 2.33
CA LEU A 39 11.86 6.50 2.24
C LEU A 39 11.68 7.76 3.09
N CYS A 40 12.72 8.12 3.84
CA CYS A 40 12.77 9.43 4.49
C CYS A 40 13.00 10.53 3.44
N GLU A 41 12.70 11.78 3.80
CA GLU A 41 12.82 12.95 2.89
C GLU A 41 14.21 13.10 2.27
N ARG A 42 15.27 12.73 3.02
CA ARG A 42 16.65 12.75 2.51
C ARG A 42 16.91 11.69 1.44
N CYS A 43 16.18 10.58 1.48
CA CYS A 43 16.37 9.44 0.59
C CYS A 43 15.37 9.40 -0.57
N SER A 44 14.26 10.13 -0.48
CA SER A 44 13.18 10.12 -1.47
C SER A 44 13.54 10.82 -2.78
N ALA A 45 14.42 11.81 -2.76
CA ALA A 45 14.81 12.61 -3.94
C ALA A 45 15.48 11.82 -5.07
N MET A 46 15.75 10.53 -4.88
CA MET A 46 16.62 9.74 -5.75
C MET A 46 15.90 8.61 -6.52
N ARG A 47 14.60 8.39 -6.31
CA ARG A 47 13.88 7.24 -6.91
C ARG A 47 12.44 7.58 -7.26
N SER A 48 11.91 6.90 -8.28
CA SER A 48 10.46 6.81 -8.49
C SER A 48 9.85 6.10 -7.29
N ALA A 49 8.96 6.80 -6.60
CA ALA A 49 8.32 6.29 -5.39
C ALA A 49 6.83 6.56 -5.48
N GLN A 50 6.04 5.60 -5.01
CA GLN A 50 4.62 5.81 -4.81
C GLN A 50 4.43 6.74 -3.62
N LEU A 51 3.59 7.76 -3.76
CA LEU A 51 3.23 8.63 -2.65
C LEU A 51 2.10 7.98 -1.83
N LEU A 52 2.29 7.91 -0.52
CA LEU A 52 1.30 7.43 0.44
C LEU A 52 1.06 8.51 1.50
N SER A 53 -0.19 8.72 1.90
CA SER A 53 -0.45 9.59 3.04
C SER A 53 0.10 8.99 4.33
N ALA A 54 0.47 9.84 5.29
CA ALA A 54 0.85 9.39 6.63
C ALA A 54 -0.25 8.51 7.29
N GLU A 55 -1.52 8.83 7.05
CA GLU A 55 -2.65 8.02 7.52
C GLU A 55 -2.63 6.61 6.92
N ALA A 56 -2.43 6.49 5.60
CA ALA A 56 -2.35 5.20 4.92
C ALA A 56 -1.18 4.36 5.46
N VAL A 57 -0.01 4.96 5.69
CA VAL A 57 1.17 4.25 6.23
C VAL A 57 0.92 3.77 7.66
N ARG A 58 0.31 4.58 8.53
CA ARG A 58 -0.06 4.19 9.90
C ARG A 58 -1.05 3.02 9.91
N LEU A 59 -2.05 3.07 9.03
CA LEU A 59 -3.03 2.01 8.91
C LEU A 59 -2.40 0.72 8.35
N LEU A 60 -1.59 0.80 7.29
CA LEU A 60 -0.84 -0.35 6.75
C LEU A 60 0.07 -1.00 7.80
N THR A 61 0.77 -0.18 8.60
CA THR A 61 1.58 -0.66 9.74
C THR A 61 0.72 -1.38 10.77
N SER A 62 -0.45 -0.82 11.10
CA SER A 62 -1.39 -1.44 12.05
C SER A 62 -1.93 -2.77 11.53
N LEU A 63 -2.27 -2.84 10.23
CA LEU A 63 -2.78 -4.05 9.59
C LEU A 63 -1.75 -5.20 9.60
N GLN A 64 -0.45 -4.90 9.63
CA GLN A 64 0.61 -5.93 9.74
C GLN A 64 0.71 -6.56 11.14
N ALA A 65 0.33 -5.83 12.18
CA ALA A 65 0.43 -6.29 13.57
C ALA A 65 -0.88 -6.91 14.10
N VAL A 66 -1.98 -6.73 13.37
CA VAL A 66 -3.32 -7.13 13.82
C VAL A 66 -3.65 -8.55 13.39
N ALA A 67 -4.22 -9.31 14.32
CA ALA A 67 -4.78 -10.63 14.02
C ALA A 67 -6.00 -10.52 13.09
N ILE A 68 -6.12 -11.47 12.15
CA ILE A 68 -7.12 -11.44 11.07
C ILE A 68 -8.57 -11.31 11.60
N ASP A 69 -8.89 -11.95 12.72
CA ASP A 69 -10.20 -11.91 13.38
C ASP A 69 -10.60 -10.50 13.86
N LYS A 70 -9.63 -9.60 14.01
CA LYS A 70 -9.83 -8.21 14.45
C LYS A 70 -9.90 -7.20 13.30
N LEU A 71 -9.62 -7.61 12.07
CA LEU A 71 -9.61 -6.72 10.90
C LEU A 71 -10.98 -6.06 10.65
N SER A 72 -12.07 -6.77 10.93
CA SER A 72 -13.45 -6.27 10.77
C SER A 72 -13.77 -5.05 11.63
N ARG A 73 -12.97 -4.77 12.66
CA ARG A 73 -13.16 -3.64 13.60
C ARG A 73 -12.56 -2.34 13.09
N PHE A 74 -11.75 -2.37 12.03
CA PHE A 74 -11.14 -1.16 11.47
C PHE A 74 -12.18 -0.33 10.73
N LYS A 75 -12.48 0.86 11.25
CA LYS A 75 -13.22 1.88 10.52
C LYS A 75 -12.23 2.65 9.66
N ILE A 76 -12.23 2.37 8.37
CA ILE A 76 -11.36 3.02 7.38
C ILE A 76 -12.19 4.04 6.61
N SER A 77 -11.73 5.27 6.55
CA SER A 77 -12.39 6.30 5.74
C SER A 77 -12.35 5.92 4.25
N PRO A 78 -13.35 6.31 3.44
CA PRO A 78 -13.33 6.06 2.00
C PRO A 78 -12.03 6.49 1.29
N PRO A 79 -11.46 7.69 1.51
CA PRO A 79 -10.22 8.09 0.85
C PRO A 79 -9.02 7.22 1.25
N THR A 80 -8.89 6.88 2.54
CA THR A 80 -7.81 6.01 3.00
C THR A 80 -7.95 4.59 2.47
N ARG A 81 -9.20 4.10 2.35
CA ARG A 81 -9.49 2.81 1.70
C ARG A 81 -9.04 2.81 0.24
N HIS A 82 -9.35 3.86 -0.52
CA HIS A 82 -8.90 4.00 -1.91
C HIS A 82 -7.37 4.05 -2.03
N ALA A 83 -6.69 4.79 -1.15
CA ALA A 83 -5.24 4.87 -1.13
C ALA A 83 -4.58 3.50 -0.87
N ILE A 84 -5.11 2.73 0.09
CA ILE A 84 -4.62 1.39 0.43
C ILE A 84 -4.91 0.38 -0.68
N GLU A 85 -6.11 0.41 -1.29
CA GLU A 85 -6.42 -0.44 -2.43
C GLU A 85 -5.49 -0.16 -3.61
N HIS A 86 -5.22 1.12 -3.89
CA HIS A 86 -4.28 1.51 -4.93
C HIS A 86 -2.86 1.04 -4.61
N PHE A 87 -2.39 1.21 -3.37
CA PHE A 87 -1.12 0.66 -2.90
C PHE A 87 -1.00 -0.85 -3.17
N PHE A 88 -1.96 -1.66 -2.73
CA PHE A 88 -1.87 -3.11 -2.94
C PHE A 88 -1.85 -3.47 -4.42
N ARG A 89 -2.66 -2.79 -5.26
CA ARG A 89 -2.62 -3.02 -6.70
C ARG A 89 -1.25 -2.73 -7.28
N THR A 90 -0.67 -1.58 -6.99
CA THR A 90 0.65 -1.18 -7.49
C THR A 90 1.75 -2.12 -6.99
N TYR A 91 1.75 -2.42 -5.69
CA TYR A 91 2.77 -3.25 -5.06
C TYR A 91 2.73 -4.68 -5.58
N TYR A 92 1.55 -5.31 -5.62
CA TYR A 92 1.43 -6.66 -6.16
C TYR A 92 1.65 -6.69 -7.66
N ALA A 93 1.18 -5.69 -8.42
CA ALA A 93 1.41 -5.65 -9.87
C ALA A 93 2.90 -5.65 -10.20
N TYR A 94 3.68 -4.87 -9.45
CA TYR A 94 5.13 -4.86 -9.58
C TYR A 94 5.75 -6.23 -9.24
N HIS A 95 5.41 -6.79 -8.08
CA HIS A 95 6.10 -7.99 -7.56
C HIS A 95 5.63 -9.32 -8.15
N LEU A 96 4.45 -9.34 -8.77
CA LEU A 96 3.89 -10.54 -9.37
C LEU A 96 3.98 -10.52 -10.91
N GLU A 97 4.47 -9.43 -11.51
CA GLU A 97 4.57 -9.15 -12.98
C GLU A 97 3.26 -9.36 -13.79
N GLU A 98 2.21 -9.95 -13.21
CA GLU A 98 1.02 -10.51 -13.87
C GLU A 98 -0.29 -10.25 -13.09
N VAL A 99 -0.38 -9.21 -12.25
CA VAL A 99 -1.64 -8.97 -11.49
C VAL A 99 -2.84 -8.69 -12.40
N ASP A 100 -2.61 -8.11 -13.58
CA ASP A 100 -3.67 -7.99 -14.59
C ASP A 100 -3.98 -9.31 -15.30
N ASN A 101 -3.14 -10.34 -15.16
CA ASN A 101 -3.40 -11.72 -15.61
C ASN A 101 -3.98 -12.63 -14.53
N LEU A 102 -4.03 -12.21 -13.25
CA LEU A 102 -4.70 -12.98 -12.19
C LEU A 102 -6.20 -13.14 -12.48
N SER A 103 -6.61 -14.37 -12.75
CA SER A 103 -8.00 -14.77 -13.05
C SER A 103 -8.99 -14.33 -11.96
N SER A 104 -8.58 -14.39 -10.68
CA SER A 104 -9.37 -13.95 -9.54
C SER A 104 -9.68 -12.44 -9.56
N LEU A 105 -8.74 -11.61 -10.01
CA LEU A 105 -8.96 -10.17 -10.11
C LEU A 105 -9.81 -9.79 -11.33
N LYS A 106 -9.66 -10.51 -12.45
CA LYS A 106 -10.56 -10.38 -13.61
C LYS A 106 -12.01 -10.66 -13.20
N PHE A 107 -12.23 -11.73 -12.44
CA PHE A 107 -13.54 -12.11 -11.92
C PHE A 107 -14.15 -11.05 -10.98
N VAL A 108 -13.39 -10.55 -10.00
CA VAL A 108 -13.89 -9.49 -9.07
C VAL A 108 -14.25 -8.20 -9.80
N ARG A 109 -13.46 -7.80 -10.81
CA ARG A 109 -13.75 -6.63 -11.65
C ARG A 109 -15.05 -6.83 -12.45
N ALA A 110 -15.28 -8.01 -13.01
CA ALA A 110 -16.51 -8.33 -13.73
C ALA A 110 -17.75 -8.20 -12.85
N ILE A 111 -17.72 -8.72 -11.61
CA ILE A 111 -18.87 -8.63 -10.70
C ILE A 111 -19.15 -7.20 -10.26
N LYS A 112 -18.12 -6.35 -10.11
CA LYS A 112 -18.28 -4.95 -9.72
C LYS A 112 -18.74 -4.03 -10.85
N ALA A 113 -18.57 -4.43 -12.11
CA ALA A 113 -19.04 -3.65 -13.25
C ALA A 113 -20.54 -3.97 -13.51
N PRO A 114 -21.47 -3.02 -13.34
CA PRO A 114 -22.87 -3.27 -13.65
C PRO A 114 -23.01 -3.61 -15.14
N GLY A 115 -23.47 -4.84 -15.45
CA GLY A 115 -23.83 -5.28 -16.80
C GLY A 115 -22.79 -6.12 -17.56
N SER A 116 -21.70 -6.60 -16.94
CA SER A 116 -20.75 -7.46 -17.65
C SER A 116 -21.10 -8.96 -17.60
N PRO A 117 -20.98 -9.71 -18.71
CA PRO A 117 -21.26 -11.15 -18.73
C PRO A 117 -20.16 -11.93 -17.99
N PRO A 118 -20.47 -13.11 -17.41
CA PRO A 118 -19.50 -13.91 -16.68
C PRO A 118 -18.36 -14.39 -17.61
N PRO A 119 -17.11 -14.44 -17.12
CA PRO A 119 -16.00 -14.97 -17.90
C PRO A 119 -16.19 -16.48 -18.13
N LYS A 120 -15.88 -16.95 -19.35
CA LYS A 120 -15.84 -18.37 -19.72
C LYS A 120 -14.67 -19.10 -19.08
#